data_AF-A0A9X1UFB5-F1
#
_entry.id   AF-A0A9X1UFB5-F1
#
_cell.length_a   1.000
_cell.length_b   1.000
_cell.length_c   1.000
_cell.angle_alpha   90.00
_cell.angle_beta   90.00
_cell.angle_gamma   90.00
#
_symmetry.space_group_name_H-M   'P 1'
#
loop_
_entity.id
_entity.type
_entity.pdbx_description
1 polymer ?
#
loop_
_entity_poly.entity_id
_entity_poly.type
_entity_poly.pdbx_seq_one_letter_code
_entity_poly.pdbx_strand_id
1 'polypeptide(L)'
;MRPTTAPADKVMDINALLQPGTATEHPSCYDIVLKPRGRGRWKWAVRRAGGEILMSGSECSRAAARYKAERALFLLLSASASRAASVGGRAPDWL
;
A
#
# COMPACT_ATOMS: atom_id res chain seq x y z
N MET A 1 27.11 21.71 41.09
CA MET A 1 25.91 21.74 40.22
C MET A 1 26.38 21.49 38.78
N ARG A 2 26.15 20.30 38.23
CA ARG A 2 26.38 19.97 36.82
C ARG A 2 25.02 19.60 36.21
N PRO A 3 24.65 20.14 35.04
CA PRO A 3 23.38 19.78 34.41
C PRO A 3 23.46 18.34 33.88
N THR A 4 22.46 17.54 34.26
CA THR A 4 22.21 16.20 33.73
C THR A 4 21.71 16.33 32.30
N THR A 5 22.55 16.05 31.32
CA THR A 5 22.12 15.87 29.93
C THR A 5 21.73 14.40 29.75
N ALA A 6 20.43 14.17 29.59
CA ALA A 6 19.89 12.90 29.13
C ALA A 6 20.50 12.52 27.76
N PRO A 7 20.76 11.24 27.47
CA PRO A 7 21.16 10.85 26.13
C PRO A 7 19.99 11.06 25.18
N ALA A 8 20.29 11.78 24.10
CA ALA A 8 19.39 12.08 23.00
C ALA A 8 18.71 10.80 22.48
N ASP A 9 17.39 10.90 22.39
CA ASP A 9 16.50 10.25 21.45
C ASP A 9 17.18 9.25 20.51
N LYS A 10 17.06 7.97 20.87
CA LYS A 10 17.18 6.86 19.93
C LYS A 10 16.00 6.96 18.95
N VAL A 11 16.10 7.87 17.98
CA VAL A 11 15.29 7.76 16.77
C VAL A 11 15.79 6.49 16.08
N MET A 12 15.06 5.39 16.24
CA MET A 12 15.24 4.22 15.40
C MET A 12 14.99 4.68 13.97
N ASP A 13 16.05 4.69 13.18
CA ASP A 13 15.96 4.91 11.75
C ASP A 13 15.22 3.70 11.16
N ILE A 14 13.90 3.84 10.97
CA ILE A 14 13.01 2.75 10.50
C ILE A 14 13.50 2.20 9.15
N ASN A 15 14.24 3.00 8.39
CA ASN A 15 14.79 2.62 7.09
C ASN A 15 16.03 1.71 7.20
N ALA A 16 16.69 1.61 8.36
CA ALA A 16 17.89 0.79 8.53
C ALA A 16 17.58 -0.72 8.73
N LEU A 17 16.32 -1.11 8.92
CA LEU A 17 15.90 -2.51 9.03
C LEU A 17 15.46 -3.15 7.71
N LEU A 18 15.44 -2.39 6.61
CA LEU A 18 15.17 -2.93 5.27
C LEU A 18 16.49 -3.27 4.59
N GLN A 19 17.06 -4.43 4.94
CA GLN A 19 18.13 -5.01 4.14
C GLN A 19 17.61 -5.36 2.72
N PRO A 20 18.36 -5.03 1.66
CA PRO A 20 18.08 -5.50 0.30
C PRO A 20 18.46 -6.98 0.20
N GLY A 21 17.54 -7.87 0.60
CA GLY A 21 17.84 -9.31 0.62
C GLY A 21 16.65 -10.24 0.83
N THR A 22 15.48 -9.73 1.23
CA THR A 22 14.24 -10.51 1.25
C THR A 22 13.26 -9.88 0.30
N ALA A 23 13.44 -10.13 -1.00
CA ALA A 23 12.29 -10.21 -1.90
C ALA A 23 11.48 -11.45 -1.49
N THR A 24 10.90 -11.43 -0.29
CA THR A 24 9.61 -12.06 -0.09
C THR A 24 8.74 -11.29 -1.05
N GLU A 25 8.58 -11.81 -2.26
CA GLU A 25 7.62 -11.30 -3.21
C GLU A 25 6.27 -11.41 -2.53
N HIS A 26 5.91 -10.40 -1.74
CA HIS A 26 4.63 -10.33 -1.09
C HIS A 26 3.64 -10.29 -2.25
N PRO A 27 2.83 -11.34 -2.46
CA PRO A 27 1.89 -11.38 -3.59
C PRO A 27 0.82 -10.27 -3.49
N SER A 28 0.84 -9.55 -2.37
CA SER A 28 0.00 -8.46 -1.91
C SER A 28 0.70 -7.09 -1.86
N CYS A 29 1.91 -6.94 -2.40
CA CYS A 29 2.49 -5.60 -2.55
C CYS A 29 1.78 -4.85 -3.69
N TYR A 30 1.15 -3.72 -3.34
CA TYR A 30 0.43 -2.86 -4.26
C TYR A 30 1.01 -1.44 -4.23
N ASP A 31 1.15 -0.85 -5.41
CA ASP A 31 1.65 0.51 -5.57
C ASP A 31 0.59 1.45 -6.15
N ILE A 32 0.65 2.72 -5.74
CA ILE A 32 -0.15 3.79 -6.34
C ILE A 32 0.76 4.69 -7.19
N VAL A 33 0.39 4.85 -8.46
CA VAL A 33 1.11 5.71 -9.41
C VAL A 33 0.22 6.88 -9.80
N LEU A 34 0.73 8.10 -9.63
CA LEU A 34 0.08 9.34 -10.08
C LEU A 34 0.91 9.98 -11.20
N LYS A 35 0.28 10.24 -12.34
CA LYS A 35 0.92 10.89 -13.49
C LYS A 35 0.13 12.12 -13.91
N PRO A 36 0.76 13.31 -14.03
CA PRO A 36 0.10 14.45 -14.62
C PRO A 36 -0.25 14.15 -16.09
N ARG A 37 -1.42 14.62 -16.51
CA ARG A 37 -1.85 14.76 -17.91
C ARG A 37 -2.06 16.25 -18.15
N GLY A 38 -1.78 16.71 -19.37
CA GLY A 38 -2.03 18.11 -19.74
C GLY A 38 -3.45 18.60 -19.38
N ARG A 39 -3.61 19.92 -19.26
CA ARG A 39 -4.86 20.59 -18.83
C ARG A 39 -5.28 20.30 -17.39
N GLY A 40 -4.32 20.18 -16.48
CA GLY A 40 -4.59 20.02 -15.03
C GLY A 40 -5.14 18.65 -14.63
N ARG A 41 -5.28 17.70 -15.55
CA ARG A 41 -5.79 16.35 -15.24
C ARG A 41 -4.68 15.49 -14.65
N TRP A 42 -5.04 14.57 -13.77
CA TRP A 42 -4.13 13.63 -13.15
C TRP A 42 -4.62 12.22 -13.42
N LYS A 43 -3.77 11.38 -14.02
CA LYS A 43 -4.01 9.94 -14.12
C LYS A 43 -3.54 9.28 -12.84
N TRP A 44 -4.29 8.28 -12.41
CA TRP A 44 -3.90 7.42 -11.30
C TRP A 44 -4.03 5.95 -11.71
N ALA A 45 -3.21 5.10 -11.11
CA ALA A 45 -3.28 3.66 -11.26
C ALA A 45 -2.89 2.96 -9.95
N VAL A 46 -3.54 1.84 -9.64
CA VAL A 46 -3.13 0.87 -8.62
C VAL A 46 -2.47 -0.28 -9.37
N ARG A 47 -1.25 -0.64 -8.96
CA ARG A 47 -0.44 -1.68 -9.60
C ARG A 47 -0.13 -2.79 -8.61
N ARG A 48 0.04 -4.00 -9.10
CA ARG A 48 0.65 -5.10 -8.35
C ARG A 48 2.18 -5.02 -8.47
N ALA A 49 2.92 -5.66 -7.56
CA ALA A 49 4.38 -5.77 -7.59
C ALA A 49 4.96 -6.18 -8.96
N GLY A 50 4.24 -7.00 -9.74
CA GLY A 50 4.64 -7.38 -11.11
C GLY A 50 4.40 -6.32 -12.19
N GLY A 51 3.99 -5.10 -11.83
CA GLY A 51 3.73 -3.99 -12.77
C GLY A 51 2.35 -4.01 -13.43
N GLU A 52 1.56 -5.06 -13.22
CA GLU A 52 0.17 -5.21 -13.67
C GLU A 52 -0.70 -4.07 -13.11
N ILE A 53 -1.51 -3.43 -13.97
CA ILE A 53 -2.45 -2.39 -13.55
C ILE A 53 -3.77 -3.05 -13.19
N LEU A 54 -4.15 -2.97 -11.91
CA LEU A 54 -5.40 -3.55 -11.41
C LEU A 54 -6.56 -2.58 -11.57
N MET A 55 -6.31 -1.29 -11.34
CA MET A 55 -7.31 -0.23 -11.44
C MET A 55 -6.65 1.06 -11.92
N SER A 56 -7.38 1.89 -12.69
CA SER A 56 -6.88 3.20 -13.11
C SER A 56 -8.02 4.19 -13.38
N GLY A 57 -7.67 5.47 -13.42
CA GLY A 57 -8.62 6.53 -13.69
C GLY A 57 -7.97 7.89 -13.93
N SER A 58 -8.79 8.94 -13.98
CA SER A 58 -8.30 10.32 -14.06
C SER A 58 -9.15 11.28 -13.24
N GLU A 59 -8.52 12.28 -12.65
CA GLU A 59 -9.19 13.32 -11.88
C GLU A 59 -8.69 14.72 -12.25
N CYS A 60 -9.40 15.75 -11.79
CA CYS A 60 -9.08 17.16 -12.06
C CYS A 60 -7.94 17.73 -11.21
N SER A 61 -7.45 16.99 -10.22
CA SER A 61 -6.35 17.42 -9.36
C SER A 61 -5.53 16.23 -8.86
N ARG A 62 -4.31 16.49 -8.39
CA ARG A 62 -3.45 15.48 -7.77
C ARG A 62 -4.10 14.88 -6.53
N ALA A 63 -4.73 15.72 -5.69
CA ALA A 63 -5.38 15.29 -4.46
C ALA A 63 -6.58 14.38 -4.74
N ALA A 64 -7.43 14.75 -5.71
CA ALA A 64 -8.56 13.92 -6.12
C ALA A 64 -8.07 12.58 -6.70
N ALA A 65 -7.02 12.60 -7.54
CA ALA A 65 -6.43 11.39 -8.11
C ALA A 65 -5.87 10.46 -7.02
N ARG A 66 -5.19 11.02 -6.01
CA ARG A 66 -4.69 10.28 -4.84
C ARG A 66 -5.83 9.62 -4.07
N TYR A 67 -6.84 10.40 -3.69
CA TYR A 67 -8.00 9.90 -2.95
C TYR A 67 -8.69 8.75 -3.68
N LYS A 68 -8.93 8.89 -5.00
CA LYS A 68 -9.56 7.84 -5.80
C LYS A 68 -8.70 6.58 -5.89
N ALA A 69 -7.39 6.71 -6.01
CA ALA A 69 -6.48 5.57 -6.04
C ALA A 69 -6.42 4.84 -4.68
N GLU A 70 -6.35 5.59 -3.57
CA GLU A 70 -6.35 5.02 -2.21
C GLU A 70 -7.69 4.33 -1.90
N ARG A 71 -8.81 4.93 -2.30
CA ARG A 71 -10.13 4.30 -2.18
C ARG A 71 -10.24 3.04 -3.02
N ALA A 72 -9.71 3.03 -4.23
CA ALA A 72 -9.66 1.86 -5.09
C ALA A 72 -8.82 0.73 -4.46
N LEU A 73 -7.64 1.07 -3.91
CA LEU A 73 -6.80 0.12 -3.19
C LEU A 73 -7.49 -0.44 -1.94
N PHE A 74 -8.15 0.41 -1.14
CA PHE A 74 -8.91 -0.03 0.02
C PHE A 74 -9.96 -1.08 -0.37
N LEU A 75 -10.77 -0.79 -1.39
CA LEU A 75 -11.79 -1.72 -1.87
C LEU A 75 -11.20 -3.04 -2.39
N LEU A 76 -10.08 -2.98 -3.11
CA LEU A 76 -9.35 -4.15 -3.58
C LEU A 76 -8.90 -5.02 -2.39
N LEU A 77 -8.32 -4.41 -1.36
CA LEU A 77 -7.87 -5.10 -0.15
C LEU A 77 -9.06 -5.70 0.61
N SER A 78 -10.15 -4.95 0.81
CA SER A 78 -11.36 -5.45 1.45
C SER A 78 -11.95 -6.66 0.73
N ALA A 79 -12.05 -6.59 -0.61
CA ALA A 79 -12.55 -7.71 -1.40
C ALA A 79 -11.61 -8.93 -1.32
N SER A 80 -10.30 -8.71 -1.29
CA SER A 80 -9.31 -9.80 -1.14
C SER A 80 -9.39 -10.48 0.22
N ALA A 81 -9.55 -9.71 1.29
CA ALA A 81 -9.69 -10.23 2.65
C ALA A 81 -11.00 -11.02 2.82
N SER A 82 -12.09 -10.52 2.25
CA SER A 82 -13.38 -11.21 2.25
C SER A 82 -13.29 -12.58 1.57
N ARG A 83 -12.63 -12.68 0.40
CA ARG A 83 -12.42 -13.96 -0.27
C ARG A 83 -11.54 -14.92 0.53
N ALA A 84 -10.50 -14.42 1.19
CA ALA A 84 -9.65 -15.24 2.05
C ALA A 84 -10.44 -15.84 3.23
N ALA A 85 -11.34 -15.05 3.83
CA ALA A 85 -12.22 -15.51 4.89
C ALA A 85 -13.21 -16.60 4.40
N SER A 86 -13.74 -16.46 3.19
CA SER A 86 -14.63 -17.47 2.59
C SER A 86 -13.92 -18.80 2.27
N VAL A 87 -12.64 -18.77 1.89
CA VAL A 87 -11.85 -19.99 1.64
C VAL A 87 -11.50 -20.73 2.93
N GLY A 88 -11.35 -20.02 4.06
CA GLY A 88 -11.18 -20.61 5.38
C GLY A 88 -12.46 -21.22 6.00
N GLY A 89 -13.60 -21.04 5.33
CA GLY A 89 -14.92 -21.54 5.77
C GLY A 89 -15.27 -22.95 5.28
N ARG A 90 -14.32 -23.72 4.73
CA ARG A 90 -14.52 -25.16 4.57
C ARG A 90 -14.44 -25.79 5.97
N ALA A 91 -15.60 -25.97 6.59
CA ALA A 91 -15.74 -26.77 7.80
C ALA A 91 -14.92 -28.06 7.61
N PRO A 92 -14.04 -28.43 8.55
CA PRO A 92 -13.40 -29.72 8.47
C PRO A 92 -14.48 -30.80 8.50
N ASP A 93 -14.45 -31.65 7.49
CA ASP A 93 -15.39 -32.75 7.25
C ASP A 93 -15.19 -33.82 8.34
N TRP A 94 -15.71 -33.60 9.54
CA TRP A 94 -15.99 -34.63 10.56
C TRP A 94 -17.42 -34.36 11.06
N LEU A 95 -18.42 -35.18 10.74
CA LEU A 95 -18.73 -36.45 11.42
C LEU A 95 -18.50 -36.38 12.93
#